data_AF-A0A6J7RY75-F1
#
_entry.id   AF-A0A6J7RY75-F1
#
_cell.length_a   1.000
_cell.length_b   1.000
_cell.length_c   1.000
_cell.angle_alpha   90.00
_cell.angle_beta   90.00
_cell.angle_gamma   90.00
#
_symmetry.space_group_name_H-M   'P 1'
#
loop_
_entity.id
_entity.type
_entity.pdbx_description
1 polymer ?
#
loop_
_entity_poly.entity_id
_entity_poly.type
_entity_poly.pdbx_seq_one_letter_code
_entity_poly.pdbx_strand_id
1 'polypeptide(L)'
;MHLTEDQISALVEFGILDAVSVGGMMCFNDDNVAVARIAAGFAEFGVEPRHLKQFRLSAEREAGMIDQLVAPLLRQRKPESRAKASASAKELAKLGREMRATLVAQEIKAIFKR
;
A
#
# COMPACT_ATOMS: atom_id res chain seq x y z
N MET A 1 3.52 12.62 -16.50
CA MET A 1 3.05 13.47 -15.38
C MET A 1 4.15 13.51 -14.33
N HIS A 2 4.53 14.69 -13.85
CA HIS A 2 5.56 14.88 -12.82
C HIS A 2 4.92 15.53 -11.58
N LEU A 3 5.21 15.03 -10.39
CA LEU A 3 4.82 15.68 -9.13
C LEU A 3 5.74 16.87 -8.85
N THR A 4 5.21 17.93 -8.27
CA THR A 4 6.02 19.04 -7.75
C THR A 4 6.69 18.65 -6.42
N GLU A 5 7.71 19.40 -6.01
CA GLU A 5 8.38 19.21 -4.72
C GLU A 5 7.41 19.35 -3.54
N ASP A 6 6.48 20.31 -3.60
CA ASP A 6 5.42 20.48 -2.60
C ASP A 6 4.50 19.26 -2.51
N GLN A 7 4.14 18.67 -3.66
CA GLN A 7 3.31 17.46 -3.70
C GLN A 7 4.04 16.25 -3.12
N ILE A 8 5.33 16.10 -3.41
CA ILE A 8 6.17 15.04 -2.81
C ILE A 8 6.27 15.25 -1.30
N SER A 9 6.51 16.49 -0.86
CA SER A 9 6.62 16.83 0.56
C SER A 9 5.31 16.53 1.31
N ALA A 10 4.16 16.88 0.72
CA ALA A 10 2.86 16.54 1.29
C ALA A 10 2.64 15.01 1.35
N LEU A 11 3.05 14.25 0.32
CA LEU A 11 2.97 12.79 0.37
C LEU A 11 3.79 12.18 1.51
N VAL A 12 4.95 12.76 1.82
CA VAL A 12 5.74 12.36 3.00
C VAL A 12 5.04 12.76 4.29
N GLU A 13 4.58 14.01 4.40
CA GLU A 13 3.90 14.53 5.60
C GLU A 13 2.67 13.70 5.98
N PHE A 14 1.87 13.30 4.99
CA PHE A 14 0.69 12.46 5.21
C PHE A 14 1.02 10.96 5.35
N GLY A 15 2.29 10.58 5.30
CA GLY A 15 2.76 9.20 5.47
C GLY A 15 2.47 8.29 4.28
N ILE A 16 2.27 8.85 3.08
CA ILE A 16 2.05 8.10 1.84
C ILE A 16 3.38 7.63 1.26
N LEU A 17 4.46 8.39 1.45
CA LEU A 17 5.83 7.98 1.12
C LEU A 17 6.66 7.82 2.39
N ASP A 18 7.25 6.64 2.57
CA ASP A 18 8.19 6.38 3.65
C ASP A 18 9.59 6.81 3.19
N ALA A 19 9.89 8.11 3.32
CA ALA A 19 11.19 8.65 2.96
C ALA A 19 12.18 8.51 4.12
N VAL A 20 13.42 8.13 3.82
CA VAL A 20 14.48 8.00 4.83
C VAL A 20 15.38 9.22 4.77
N SER A 21 15.65 9.86 5.91
CA SER A 21 16.62 10.96 5.98
C SER A 21 18.04 10.39 6.12
N VAL A 22 18.90 10.68 5.14
CA VAL A 22 20.32 10.31 5.15
C VAL A 22 21.16 11.57 4.99
N GLY A 23 21.90 11.95 6.03
CA GLY A 23 22.73 13.16 6.01
C GLY A 23 21.94 14.46 5.79
N GLY A 24 20.67 14.49 6.21
CA GLY A 24 19.77 15.64 6.03
C GLY A 24 19.06 15.69 4.67
N MET A 25 19.32 14.75 3.77
CA MET A 25 18.62 14.61 2.50
C MET A 25 17.55 13.51 2.56
N MET A 26 16.40 13.75 1.96
CA MET A 26 15.32 12.77 1.83
C MET A 26 15.66 11.79 0.70
N CYS A 27 15.78 10.52 1.05
CA CYS A 27 16.03 9.43 0.11
C CYS A 27 14.75 8.62 -0.11
N PHE A 28 14.50 8.28 -1.37
CA PHE A 28 13.34 7.52 -1.83
C PHE A 28 13.83 6.25 -2.55
N ASN A 29 13.17 5.13 -2.31
CA ASN A 29 13.44 3.87 -3.00
C ASN A 29 12.48 3.67 -4.18
N ASP A 30 12.62 2.54 -4.88
CA ASP A 30 11.78 2.22 -6.04
C ASP A 30 10.28 2.12 -5.70
N ASP A 31 9.94 1.60 -4.52
CA ASP A 31 8.56 1.52 -4.04
C ASP A 31 7.97 2.93 -3.80
N ASN A 32 8.76 3.86 -3.24
CA ASN A 32 8.36 5.26 -3.10
C ASN A 32 8.06 5.87 -4.47
N VAL A 33 8.91 5.62 -5.47
CA VAL A 33 8.70 6.13 -6.84
C VAL A 33 7.43 5.56 -7.45
N ALA A 34 7.17 4.26 -7.26
CA ALA A 34 5.94 3.61 -7.74
C ALA A 34 4.69 4.23 -7.08
N VAL A 35 4.70 4.39 -5.76
CA VAL A 35 3.60 5.02 -5.01
C VAL A 35 3.38 6.47 -5.43
N ALA A 36 4.45 7.24 -5.62
CA ALA A 36 4.39 8.62 -6.09
C ALA A 36 3.74 8.72 -7.48
N ARG A 37 4.07 7.82 -8.41
CA ARG A 37 3.43 7.77 -9.74
C ARG A 37 1.93 7.48 -9.66
N ILE A 38 1.52 6.58 -8.77
CA ILE A 38 0.10 6.28 -8.55
C ILE A 38 -0.61 7.50 -7.94
N ALA A 39 -0.01 8.14 -6.95
CA ALA A 39 -0.54 9.35 -6.32
C ALA A 39 -0.70 10.51 -7.33
N ALA A 40 0.21 10.63 -8.31
CA ALA A 40 0.08 11.60 -9.39
C ALA A 40 -1.21 11.37 -10.20
N GLY A 41 -1.53 10.11 -10.55
CA GLY A 41 -2.78 9.79 -11.24
C GLY A 41 -4.03 10.16 -10.43
N PHE A 42 -4.01 10.00 -9.11
CA PHE A 42 -5.08 10.47 -8.22
C PHE A 42 -5.23 12.00 -8.23
N ALA A 43 -4.13 12.74 -8.31
CA ALA A 43 -4.13 14.20 -8.35
C ALA A 43 -4.84 14.75 -9.60
N GLU A 44 -4.85 14.02 -10.73
CA GLU A 44 -5.60 14.40 -11.94
C GLU A 44 -7.13 14.51 -11.68
N PHE A 45 -7.63 13.81 -10.67
CA PHE A 45 -9.02 13.84 -10.23
C PHE A 45 -9.25 14.70 -8.98
N GLY A 46 -8.27 15.51 -8.57
CA GLY A 46 -8.36 16.37 -7.38
C GLY A 46 -8.19 15.64 -6.05
N VAL A 47 -7.69 14.40 -6.06
CA VAL A 47 -7.49 13.62 -4.83
C VAL A 47 -6.15 13.98 -4.20
N GLU A 48 -6.20 14.77 -3.12
CA GLU A 48 -5.02 15.16 -2.33
C GLU A 48 -4.43 14.03 -1.45
N PRO A 49 -3.15 14.14 -1.03
CA PRO A 49 -2.48 13.18 -0.13
C PRO A 49 -3.25 12.84 1.15
N ARG A 50 -3.96 13.79 1.76
CA ARG A 50 -4.80 13.55 2.94
C ARG A 50 -5.87 12.49 2.72
N HIS A 51 -6.42 12.42 1.51
CA HIS A 51 -7.42 11.42 1.12
C HIS A 51 -6.78 10.06 0.87
N LEU A 52 -5.50 10.03 0.48
CA LEU A 52 -4.76 8.80 0.22
C LEU A 52 -4.43 8.02 1.51
N LYS A 53 -4.50 8.68 2.67
CA LYS A 53 -4.26 8.06 3.98
C LYS A 53 -5.14 6.84 4.22
N GLN A 54 -6.35 6.80 3.65
CA GLN A 54 -7.23 5.64 3.75
C GLN A 54 -6.61 4.38 3.10
N PHE A 55 -5.89 4.53 1.98
CA PHE A 55 -5.22 3.42 1.30
C PHE A 55 -4.05 2.90 2.15
N ARG A 56 -3.26 3.81 2.75
CA ARG A 56 -2.18 3.44 3.69
C ARG A 56 -2.73 2.64 4.87
N LEU A 57 -3.75 3.14 5.55
CA LEU A 57 -4.37 2.45 6.69
C LEU A 57 -4.96 1.09 6.29
N SER A 58 -5.56 0.99 5.10
CA SER A 58 -6.05 -0.30 4.59
C SER A 58 -4.92 -1.28 4.33
N ALA A 59 -3.78 -0.83 3.79
CA ALA A 59 -2.61 -1.65 3.54
C ALA A 59 -1.98 -2.16 4.85
N GLU A 60 -1.84 -1.29 5.85
CA GLU A 60 -1.34 -1.67 7.18
C GLU A 60 -2.21 -2.74 7.85
N ARG A 61 -3.54 -2.59 7.80
CA ARG A 61 -4.47 -3.59 8.35
C ARG A 61 -4.37 -4.93 7.62
N GLU A 62 -4.28 -4.91 6.29
CA GLU A 62 -4.12 -6.15 5.51
C GLU A 62 -2.79 -6.83 5.81
N ALA A 63 -1.69 -6.06 5.85
CA ALA A 63 -0.37 -6.58 6.20
C ALA A 63 -0.37 -7.17 7.63
N GLY A 64 -0.99 -6.50 8.59
CA GLY A 64 -1.13 -7.00 9.97
C GLY A 64 -1.93 -8.30 10.05
N MET A 65 -3.02 -8.44 9.29
CA MET A 65 -3.78 -9.68 9.20
C MET A 65 -2.92 -10.82 8.60
N ILE A 66 -2.20 -10.54 7.51
CA ILE A 66 -1.32 -11.52 6.87
C ILE A 66 -0.21 -11.94 7.84
N ASP A 67 0.43 -10.99 8.53
CA ASP A 67 1.48 -11.25 9.51
C ASP A 67 0.98 -12.17 10.63
N GLN A 68 -0.19 -11.90 11.20
CA GLN A 68 -0.81 -12.76 12.22
C GLN A 68 -1.02 -14.20 11.73
N LEU A 69 -1.41 -14.38 10.46
CA LEU A 69 -1.65 -15.70 9.87
C LEU A 69 -0.35 -16.46 9.58
N VAL A 70 0.73 -15.78 9.19
CA VAL A 70 2.01 -16.44 8.85
C VAL A 70 2.99 -16.52 10.02
N ALA A 71 2.79 -15.74 11.09
CA ALA A 71 3.64 -15.74 12.29
C ALA A 71 3.90 -17.14 12.88
N PRO A 72 2.92 -18.06 12.96
CA PRO A 72 3.17 -19.42 13.45
C PRO A 72 4.19 -20.20 12.59
N LEU A 73 4.18 -20.02 11.27
CA LEU A 73 5.14 -20.66 10.36
C LEU A 73 6.53 -20.05 10.51
N LEU A 74 6.63 -18.73 10.70
CA LEU A 74 7.90 -18.04 10.89
C LEU A 74 8.61 -18.41 12.20
N ARG A 75 7.86 -18.76 13.25
CA ARG A 75 8.40 -19.22 14.54
C ARG A 75 9.05 -20.61 14.47
N GLN A 76 8.74 -21.40 13.45
CA GLN A 76 9.35 -22.71 13.26
C GLN A 76 10.80 -22.54 12.80
N ARG A 77 11.76 -23.22 13.45
CA ARG A 77 13.19 -23.14 13.12
C ARG A 77 13.59 -23.92 11.85
N LYS A 78 12.61 -24.38 11.05
CA LYS A 78 12.86 -25.16 9.83
C LYS A 78 12.97 -24.23 8.61
N PRO A 79 13.99 -24.37 7.75
CA PRO A 79 14.13 -23.55 6.54
C PRO A 79 12.89 -23.60 5.64
N GLU A 80 12.26 -24.76 5.50
CA GLU A 80 11.05 -24.98 4.69
C GLU A 80 9.86 -24.13 5.17
N SER A 81 9.76 -23.86 6.48
CA SER A 81 8.64 -23.10 7.05
C SER A 81 8.67 -21.62 6.63
N ARG A 82 9.86 -21.05 6.39
CA ARG A 82 10.00 -19.67 5.87
C ARG A 82 9.55 -19.56 4.41
N ALA A 83 9.92 -20.54 3.58
CA ALA A 83 9.46 -20.61 2.20
C ALA A 83 7.92 -20.74 2.14
N LYS A 84 7.35 -21.61 2.98
CA LYS A 84 5.90 -21.76 3.10
C LYS A 84 5.20 -20.49 3.58
N ALA A 85 5.76 -19.80 4.57
CA ALA A 85 5.24 -18.52 5.05
C ALA A 85 5.23 -17.45 3.94
N SER A 86 6.33 -17.32 3.18
CA SER A 86 6.42 -16.39 2.06
C SER A 86 5.42 -16.71 0.95
N ALA A 87 5.27 -17.98 0.57
CA ALA A 87 4.29 -18.41 -0.42
C ALA A 87 2.85 -18.11 0.04
N SER A 88 2.53 -18.40 1.30
CA SER A 88 1.21 -18.15 1.89
C SER A 88 0.89 -16.65 1.93
N ALA A 89 1.85 -15.81 2.35
CA ALA A 89 1.70 -14.36 2.38
C ALA A 89 1.42 -13.78 0.98
N LYS A 90 2.12 -14.27 -0.05
CA LYS A 90 1.90 -13.85 -1.45
C LYS A 90 0.51 -14.20 -1.94
N GLU A 91 0.02 -15.42 -1.65
CA GLU A 91 -1.32 -15.84 -2.07
C GLU A 91 -2.42 -15.07 -1.32
N LEU A 92 -2.27 -14.87 0.00
CA LEU A 92 -3.19 -14.05 0.79
C LEU A 92 -3.26 -12.61 0.26
N ALA A 93 -2.12 -11.99 -0.07
CA ALA A 93 -2.08 -10.66 -0.65
C ALA A 93 -2.75 -10.59 -2.03
N LYS A 94 -2.64 -11.65 -2.85
CA LYS A 94 -3.32 -11.75 -4.14
C LYS A 94 -4.84 -11.82 -3.95
N LEU A 95 -5.32 -12.74 -3.11
CA LEU A 95 -6.75 -12.89 -2.79
C LEU A 95 -7.34 -11.60 -2.21
N GLY A 96 -6.61 -10.92 -1.32
CA GLY A 96 -7.04 -9.65 -0.75
C GLY A 96 -7.18 -8.53 -1.78
N ARG A 97 -6.27 -8.44 -2.77
CA ARG A 97 -6.42 -7.51 -3.91
C ARG A 97 -7.66 -7.83 -4.75
N GLU A 98 -7.89 -9.09 -5.09
CA GLU A 98 -9.07 -9.53 -5.87
C GLU A 98 -10.39 -9.22 -5.14
N MET A 99 -10.45 -9.50 -3.83
CA MET A 99 -11.60 -9.21 -3.00
C MET A 99 -11.90 -7.71 -2.96
N ARG A 100 -10.90 -6.86 -2.70
CA ARG A 100 -11.09 -5.39 -2.68
C ARG A 100 -11.56 -4.84 -4.01
N ALA A 101 -10.94 -5.24 -5.11
CA ALA A 101 -11.35 -4.79 -6.45
C ALA A 101 -12.81 -5.15 -6.73
N THR A 102 -13.23 -6.36 -6.34
CA THR A 102 -14.60 -6.83 -6.51
C THR A 102 -15.60 -6.03 -5.68
N LEU A 103 -15.30 -5.82 -4.38
CA LEU A 103 -16.17 -5.05 -3.49
C LEU A 103 -16.31 -3.59 -3.94
N VAL A 104 -15.21 -2.93 -4.28
CA VAL A 104 -15.25 -1.54 -4.81
C VAL A 104 -16.08 -1.46 -6.08
N ALA A 105 -15.95 -2.41 -7.01
CA ALA A 105 -16.75 -2.44 -8.22
C ALA A 105 -18.26 -2.64 -7.92
N GLN A 106 -18.61 -3.39 -6.87
CA GLN A 106 -20.01 -3.53 -6.43
C GLN A 106 -20.56 -2.20 -5.90
N GLU A 107 -19.81 -1.51 -5.04
CA GLU A 107 -20.22 -0.21 -4.48
C GLU A 107 -20.36 0.86 -5.56
N ILE A 108 -19.41 0.93 -6.52
CA ILE A 108 -19.50 1.87 -7.65
C ILE A 108 -20.76 1.60 -8.48
N LYS A 109 -21.07 0.33 -8.78
CA LYS A 109 -22.31 -0.02 -9.49
C LYS A 109 -23.56 0.42 -8.71
N ALA A 110 -23.53 0.41 -7.39
CA ALA A 110 -24.65 0.86 -6.56
C ALA A 110 -24.86 2.39 -6.62
N ILE A 111 -23.79 3.17 -6.76
CA ILE A 111 -23.87 4.63 -6.91
C ILE A 111 -24.67 5.03 -8.17
N PHE A 112 -24.43 4.35 -9.30
CA PHE A 112 -25.07 4.68 -10.59
C PHE A 112 -26.42 4.00 -10.84
N LYS A 113 -26.94 3.23 -9.87
CA LYS A 113 -28.27 2.59 -9.94
C LYS A 113 -29.37 3.38 -9.21
N ARG A 114 -29.00 4.48 -8.55
CA ARG A 114 -29.94 5.42 -7.92
C ARG A 114 -30.49 6.36 -8.98
#